data_AF-A0A524M7R1-F1
#
_entry.id   AF-A0A524M7R1-F1
#
_cell.length_a   1.000
_cell.length_b   1.000
_cell.length_c   1.000
_cell.angle_alpha   90.00
_cell.angle_beta   90.00
_cell.angle_gamma   90.00
#
_symmetry.space_group_name_H-M   'P 1'
#
loop_
_entity.id
_entity.type
_entity.pdbx_description
1 polymer ?
#
loop_
_entity_poly.entity_id
_entity_poly.type
_entity_poly.pdbx_seq_one_letter_code
_entity_poly.pdbx_strand_id
1 'polypeptide(L)' 'VCLDACRYDAIKRKPGGGIIINQVKCTGCGDCAEACPLTAIFVDPLRKKATVCIHCGECVEWCPHSILIKEEVRE' A
#
# COMPACT_ATOMS: atom_id res chain seq x y z
N VAL A 1 12.65 -0.32 -1.41
CA VAL A 1 12.66 -0.88 -0.04
C VAL A 1 11.59 -1.94 0.19
N CYS A 2 10.29 -1.63 0.19
CA CYS A 2 9.26 -2.65 0.44
C CYS A 2 9.17 -3.72 -0.67
N LEU A 3 9.38 -3.33 -1.94
CA LEU A 3 9.50 -4.29 -3.05
C LEU A 3 10.66 -5.25 -2.82
N ASP A 4 11.84 -4.70 -2.52
CA ASP A 4 13.08 -5.47 -2.33
C ASP A 4 13.03 -6.37 -1.09
N ALA A 5 12.32 -5.93 -0.04
CA ALA A 5 12.10 -6.72 1.17
C ALA A 5 11.15 -7.92 0.94
N CYS A 6 10.34 -7.91 -0.13
CA CYS A 6 9.38 -8.97 -0.37
C CYS A 6 10.01 -10.19 -1.05
N ARG A 7 10.39 -11.19 -0.26
CA ARG A 7 10.96 -12.46 -0.73
C ARG A 7 10.00 -13.34 -1.57
N TYR A 8 8.72 -13.00 -1.59
CA TYR A 8 7.66 -13.76 -2.26
C TYR A 8 7.19 -13.14 -3.59
N ASP A 9 7.84 -12.05 -4.04
CA ASP A 9 7.44 -11.32 -5.25
C ASP A 9 5.93 -10.96 -5.24
N ALA A 10 5.43 -10.57 -4.07
CA ALA A 10 4.04 -10.19 -3.88
C ALA A 10 3.80 -8.70 -4.15
N ILE A 11 4.84 -7.88 -4.24
CA ILE A 11 4.72 -6.42 -4.33
C ILE A 11 5.20 -5.91 -5.68
N LYS A 12 4.40 -5.08 -6.35
CA LYS A 12 4.76 -4.40 -7.61
C LYS A 12 4.49 -2.91 -7.53
N ARG A 13 5.17 -2.10 -8.33
CA ARG A 13 4.85 -0.68 -8.49
C ARG A 13 3.51 -0.52 -9.19
N LYS A 14 2.69 0.42 -8.71
CA LYS A 14 1.45 0.81 -9.36
C LYS A 14 1.74 1.94 -10.37
N PRO A 15 1.12 1.92 -11.57
CA PRO A 15 1.10 3.10 -12.44
C PRO A 15 0.47 4.29 -11.70
N GLY A 16 1.08 5.49 -11.78
CA GLY A 16 0.63 6.67 -11.04
C GLY A 16 1.04 6.68 -9.55
N GLY A 17 2.03 5.87 -9.18
CA GLY A 17 2.65 5.91 -7.85
C GLY A 17 2.05 4.95 -6.83
N GLY A 18 2.85 4.61 -5.83
CA GLY A 18 2.53 3.60 -4.83
C GLY A 18 2.81 2.17 -5.28
N ILE A 19 2.23 1.20 -4.57
CA ILE A 19 2.46 -0.23 -4.77
C ILE A 19 1.14 -1.01 -4.80
N ILE A 20 1.17 -2.18 -5.42
CA ILE A 20 0.10 -3.19 -5.35
C ILE A 20 0.66 -4.44 -4.69
N ILE A 21 -0.11 -5.02 -3.77
CA ILE A 21 0.22 -6.28 -3.09
C ILE A 21 -0.69 -7.39 -3.64
N ASN A 22 -0.10 -8.40 -4.26
CA ASN A 22 -0.78 -9.62 -4.67
C ASN A 22 -1.13 -10.45 -3.43
N GLN A 23 -2.41 -10.48 -3.10
CA GLN A 23 -2.94 -11.14 -1.91
C GLN A 23 -2.84 -12.67 -1.96
N VAL A 24 -2.74 -13.26 -3.15
CA VAL A 24 -2.53 -14.71 -3.33
C VAL A 24 -1.09 -15.08 -2.96
N LYS A 25 -0.10 -14.31 -3.42
CA LYS A 25 1.33 -14.53 -3.12
C LYS A 25 1.75 -14.07 -1.72
N CYS A 26 1.07 -13.08 -1.15
CA CYS A 26 1.42 -12.52 0.16
C CYS A 26 1.25 -13.56 1.28
N THR A 27 2.29 -13.78 2.07
CA THR A 27 2.25 -14.71 3.21
C THR A 27 1.90 -14.04 4.55
N GLY A 28 1.94 -12.70 4.58
CA GLY A 28 1.77 -11.94 5.82
C GLY A 28 3.00 -11.92 6.75
N CYS A 29 4.19 -12.26 6.24
CA CYS A 29 5.42 -12.30 7.04
C CYS A 29 5.82 -11.00 7.73
N GLY A 30 5.44 -9.84 7.18
CA GLY A 30 5.71 -8.54 7.78
C GLY A 30 7.00 -7.85 7.34
N ASP A 31 7.90 -8.52 6.61
CA ASP A 31 9.18 -7.97 6.14
C ASP A 31 9.01 -6.59 5.44
N CYS A 32 7.96 -6.46 4.63
CA CYS A 32 7.64 -5.20 3.94
C CYS A 32 7.12 -4.07 4.86
N ALA A 33 6.45 -4.42 5.96
CA ALA A 33 5.98 -3.45 6.96
C ALA A 33 7.16 -2.90 7.77
N GLU A 34 8.07 -3.77 8.20
CA GLU A 34 9.30 -3.37 8.91
C GLU A 34 10.22 -2.53 8.03
N ALA A 35 10.39 -2.89 6.75
CA ALA A 35 11.23 -2.15 5.82
C ALA A 35 10.66 -0.79 5.37
N CYS A 36 9.40 -0.46 5.70
CA CYS A 36 8.76 0.77 5.24
C CYS A 36 9.14 1.95 6.15
N PRO A 37 9.92 2.93 5.67
CA PRO A 37 10.34 4.07 6.50
C PRO A 37 9.18 5.00 6.88
N LEU A 38 8.06 4.90 6.15
CA LEU A 38 6.84 5.67 6.40
C LEU A 38 5.83 4.92 7.25
N THR A 39 6.11 3.68 7.65
CA THR A 39 5.17 2.81 8.38
C THR A 39 3.80 2.70 7.70
N ALA A 40 3.76 2.78 6.37
CA ALA A 40 2.52 2.85 5.59
C ALA A 40 1.91 1.47 5.26
N ILE A 41 2.64 0.39 5.55
CA ILE A 41 2.22 -0.99 5.29
C ILE A 41 1.92 -1.66 6.63
N PHE A 42 0.75 -2.30 6.73
CA PHE A 42 0.29 -2.98 7.93
C PHE A 42 -0.05 -4.43 7.62
N VAL A 43 0.18 -5.35 8.54
CA VAL A 43 -0.29 -6.73 8.41
C VAL A 43 -1.62 -6.87 9.14
N ASP A 44 -2.67 -7.16 8.39
CA ASP A 44 -3.99 -7.48 8.94
C ASP A 44 -3.87 -8.80 9.74
N PRO A 45 -4.11 -8.78 11.06
CA PRO A 45 -3.92 -9.96 11.91
C PRO A 45 -4.96 -11.06 11.65
N LEU A 46 -6.14 -10.70 11.15
CA LEU A 46 -7.21 -11.65 10.83
C LEU A 46 -6.97 -12.29 9.47
N ARG A 47 -6.68 -11.47 8.46
CA ARG A 47 -6.43 -11.97 7.09
C ARG A 47 -5.04 -12.58 6.94
N LYS A 48 -4.10 -12.23 7.82
CA LYS A 48 -2.66 -12.53 7.72
C LYS A 48 -2.09 -12.06 6.38
N LYS A 49 -2.42 -10.82 6.01
CA LYS A 49 -2.00 -10.21 4.75
C LYS A 49 -1.54 -8.79 4.96
N ALA A 50 -0.52 -8.41 4.20
CA ALA A 50 -0.10 -7.02 4.14
C ALA A 50 -1.13 -6.18 3.38
N THR A 51 -1.43 -5.00 3.92
CA THR A 51 -2.30 -3.99 3.35
C THR A 51 -1.58 -2.65 3.32
N VAL A 52 -1.95 -1.81 2.35
CA VAL A 52 -1.37 -0.49 2.09
C VAL A 52 -2.42 0.34 1.36
N CYS A 53 -2.32 1.67 1.42
CA CYS A 53 -3.19 2.56 0.66
C CYS A 53 -3.18 2.20 -0.83
N ILE A 54 -4.36 2.03 -1.42
CA ILE A 54 -4.53 1.68 -2.85
C ILE A 54 -4.78 2.90 -3.74
N HIS A 55 -4.74 4.11 -3.17
CA HIS A 55 -5.10 5.36 -3.83
C HIS A 55 -6.52 5.34 -4.43
N CYS A 56 -7.51 4.79 -3.70
CA CYS A 56 -8.91 4.77 -4.14
C CYS A 56 -9.52 6.18 -4.17
N GLY A 57 -9.24 7.02 -3.18
CA GLY A 57 -9.74 8.39 -3.11
C GLY A 57 -10.93 8.60 -2.18
N GLU A 58 -11.45 7.54 -1.55
CA GLU A 58 -12.55 7.62 -0.58
C GLU A 58 -12.27 8.65 0.52
N CYS A 59 -11.02 8.74 1.00
CA CYS A 59 -10.64 9.75 2.00
C CYS A 59 -10.83 11.19 1.54
N VAL A 60 -10.75 11.46 0.23
CA VAL A 60 -11.01 12.77 -0.37
C VAL A 60 -12.51 13.05 -0.38
N GLU A 61 -13.31 12.09 -0.84
CA GLU A 61 -14.77 12.22 -0.91
C GLU A 61 -15.41 12.39 0.48
N TRP A 62 -14.90 11.66 1.47
CA TRP A 62 -15.41 11.70 2.84
C TRP A 62 -14.88 12.87 3.68
N CYS A 63 -13.93 13.66 3.17
CA CYS A 63 -13.31 14.73 3.96
C CYS A 63 -14.31 15.89 4.16
N PRO A 64 -14.82 16.13 5.39
CA PRO A 64 -15.82 17.18 5.62
C PRO A 64 -15.25 18.60 5.46
N HIS A 65 -13.93 18.74 5.50
CA HIS A 65 -13.22 20.01 5.37
C HIS A 65 -12.80 20.32 3.94
N SER A 66 -12.93 19.36 3.00
CA SER A 66 -12.51 19.55 1.60
C SER A 66 -11.06 20.02 1.43
N ILE A 67 -10.16 19.61 2.34
CA ILE A 67 -8.73 19.98 2.33
C ILE A 67 -7.83 18.97 1.61
N LEU A 68 -8.40 17.85 1.18
CA LEU A 68 -7.70 16.81 0.43
C LEU A 68 -8.11 16.89 -1.04
N ILE A 69 -7.16 16.63 -1.93
CA ILE A 69 -7.39 16.58 -3.38
C ILE A 69 -6.70 15.32 -3.91
N LYS A 70 -7.36 14.61 -4.82
CA LYS A 70 -6.76 13.52 -5.59
C LYS A 70 -6.56 13.98 -7.02
N GLU A 71 -5.31 14.13 -7.42
CA GLU A 71 -4.92 14.49 -8.78
C GLU A 71 -4.02 13.40 -9.35
N GLU A 72 -4.17 13.13 -10.64
CA GLU A 72 -3.32 12.18 -11.35
C GLU A 72 -2.07 12.93 -11.82
N VAL A 73 -0.94 12.67 -11.16
CA VAL A 73 0.34 13.29 -11.51
C VAL A 73 0.89 12.54 -12.72
N ARG A 74 0.89 13.20 -13.88
CA ARG A 74 1.54 12.69 -15.09
C ARG A 74 3.03 12.97 -14.98
N GLU A 75 3.83 11.90 -14.97
CA GLU A 75 5.28 11.96 -15.22
C GLU A 75 5.56 12.17 -16.72
#